data_AF-A0A9W4S233-F1
#
_entry.id   AF-A0A9W4S233-F1
#
_cell.length_a   1.000
_cell.length_b   1.000
_cell.length_c   1.000
_cell.angle_alpha   90.00
_cell.angle_beta   90.00
_cell.angle_gamma   90.00
#
_symmetry.space_group_name_H-M   'P 1'
#
loop_
_entity.id
_entity.type
_entity.pdbx_description
1 polymer ?
#
loop_
_entity_poly.entity_id
_entity_poly.type
_entity_poly.pdbx_seq_one_letter_code
_entity_poly.pdbx_strand_id
1 'polypeptide(L)'
;SHADHYARDHLNRHNVLEHDASLSRTDAFFGNNHIFNQSVFDESRAYWTNAILDPKQLANSKIARQVTSRAFNPNYTFTASVENFSLGEVAAPIIVFGDMVAGTVQKDFVEYFFQNERLPEELGWTKKAEAVTLENILSVTKMIGEATSLITGGAEAAPHKLKMRDLHMGLGLLGVQK
;
A
#
# COMPACT_ATOMS: atom_id res chain seq x y z
N SER A 1 32.41 11.30 -11.39
CA SER A 1 31.16 11.78 -11.99
C SER A 1 30.28 10.66 -12.56
N HIS A 2 30.33 9.42 -12.02
CA HIS A 2 29.50 8.30 -12.47
C HIS A 2 28.47 7.83 -11.43
N ALA A 3 28.43 8.44 -10.24
CA ALA A 3 27.48 8.06 -9.18
C ALA A 3 26.10 8.70 -9.38
N ASP A 4 26.04 9.85 -10.06
CA ASP A 4 24.79 10.61 -10.23
C ASP A 4 23.88 10.03 -11.31
N HIS A 5 24.44 9.32 -12.30
CA HIS A 5 23.65 8.67 -13.35
C HIS A 5 22.89 7.43 -12.86
N TYR A 6 23.51 6.59 -12.01
CA TYR A 6 22.86 5.38 -11.50
C TYR A 6 21.75 5.69 -10.49
N ALA A 7 21.92 6.69 -9.62
CA ALA A 7 20.84 7.10 -8.72
C ALA A 7 19.64 7.63 -9.51
N ARG A 8 19.89 8.43 -10.56
CA ARG A 8 18.84 9.03 -11.39
C ARG A 8 18.14 8.02 -12.31
N ASP A 9 18.83 7.01 -12.82
CA ASP A 9 18.21 5.92 -13.60
C ASP A 9 17.30 5.02 -12.75
N HIS A 10 17.59 4.86 -11.45
CA HIS A 10 16.67 4.21 -10.52
C HIS A 10 15.50 5.12 -10.12
N LEU A 11 15.73 6.42 -9.96
CA LEU A 11 14.68 7.43 -9.72
C LEU A 11 13.74 7.60 -10.93
N ASN A 12 14.24 7.47 -12.16
CA ASN A 12 13.44 7.51 -13.41
C ASN A 12 12.68 6.21 -13.72
N ARG A 13 12.83 5.14 -12.92
CA ARG A 13 11.96 3.96 -13.01
C ARG A 13 10.55 4.21 -12.44
N HIS A 14 10.19 5.46 -12.13
CA HIS A 14 8.82 5.83 -11.78
C HIS A 14 7.78 5.56 -12.90
N ASN A 15 8.18 5.14 -14.10
CA ASN A 15 7.28 4.93 -15.26
C ASN A 15 7.14 3.48 -15.78
N VAL A 16 7.60 2.45 -15.06
CA VAL A 16 7.63 1.09 -15.64
C VAL A 16 6.33 0.30 -15.46
N LEU A 17 5.49 0.62 -14.46
CA LEU A 17 4.17 0.01 -14.25
C LEU A 17 3.20 1.00 -13.62
N GLU A 18 2.77 1.99 -14.41
CA GLU A 18 1.62 2.84 -14.05
C GLU A 18 0.39 1.99 -13.72
N HIS A 19 -0.21 2.22 -12.56
CA HIS A 19 -1.39 1.49 -12.11
C HIS A 19 -2.30 2.35 -11.24
N ASP A 20 -3.57 1.94 -11.12
CA ASP A 20 -4.54 2.62 -10.27
C ASP A 20 -4.17 2.52 -8.77
N ALA A 21 -4.76 3.39 -7.95
CA ALA A 21 -4.56 3.43 -6.51
C ALA A 21 -3.12 3.75 -6.09
N SER A 22 -2.38 4.57 -6.85
CA SER A 22 -1.08 5.10 -6.42
C SER A 22 -1.19 5.94 -5.14
N LEU A 23 -0.12 6.01 -4.35
CA LEU A 23 -0.10 6.78 -3.10
C LEU A 23 -0.10 8.30 -3.31
N SER A 24 0.37 8.79 -4.46
CA SER A 24 0.56 10.22 -4.71
C SER A 24 0.19 10.67 -6.13
N ARG A 25 -0.36 9.80 -6.96
CA ARG A 25 -0.77 10.12 -8.33
C ARG A 25 -2.22 9.74 -8.57
N THR A 26 -2.86 10.51 -9.44
CA THR A 26 -4.26 10.30 -9.83
C THR A 26 -4.36 9.09 -10.75
N ASP A 27 -5.42 8.29 -10.64
CA ASP A 27 -5.66 7.21 -11.60
C ASP A 27 -5.80 7.76 -13.02
N ALA A 28 -5.34 7.00 -14.02
CA ALA A 28 -5.32 7.45 -15.42
C ALA A 28 -6.70 7.85 -15.95
N PHE A 29 -7.78 7.26 -15.42
CA PHE A 29 -9.15 7.62 -15.78
C PHE A 29 -9.49 9.10 -15.51
N PHE A 30 -8.96 9.69 -14.44
CA PHE A 30 -9.28 11.06 -14.04
C PHE A 30 -8.30 12.10 -14.57
N GLY A 31 -7.23 11.68 -15.27
CA GLY A 31 -6.25 12.60 -15.83
C GLY A 31 -4.83 12.05 -15.81
N ASN A 32 -3.88 12.88 -15.40
CA ASN A 32 -2.46 12.55 -15.46
C ASN A 32 -2.01 11.71 -14.26
N ASN A 33 -1.60 10.48 -14.53
CA ASN A 33 -1.09 9.51 -13.57
C ASN A 33 0.41 9.59 -13.30
N HIS A 34 1.13 10.47 -13.99
CA HIS A 34 2.59 10.61 -13.84
C HIS A 34 3.00 11.78 -12.94
N ILE A 35 2.11 12.74 -12.70
CA ILE A 35 2.41 13.96 -11.94
C ILE A 35 1.97 13.76 -10.48
N PHE A 36 2.84 14.18 -9.55
CA PHE A 36 2.50 14.26 -8.14
C PHE A 36 1.20 15.07 -7.93
N ASN A 37 0.26 14.49 -7.19
CA ASN A 37 -1.01 15.10 -6.83
C ASN A 37 -1.10 15.21 -5.31
N GLN A 38 -1.09 16.45 -4.81
CA GLN A 38 -1.13 16.73 -3.38
C GLN A 38 -2.38 16.19 -2.69
N SER A 39 -3.56 16.30 -3.30
CA SER A 39 -4.82 15.81 -2.70
C SER A 39 -4.85 14.29 -2.58
N VAL A 40 -4.31 13.58 -3.57
CA VAL A 40 -4.16 12.11 -3.50
C VAL A 40 -3.13 11.73 -2.43
N PHE A 41 -2.03 12.48 -2.35
CA PHE A 41 -1.01 12.24 -1.34
C PHE A 41 -1.53 12.51 0.08
N ASP A 42 -2.33 13.55 0.28
CA ASP A 42 -2.96 13.87 1.56
C ASP A 42 -3.92 12.77 2.03
N GLU A 43 -4.63 12.11 1.10
CA GLU A 43 -5.47 10.94 1.40
C GLU A 43 -4.62 9.80 1.97
N SER A 44 -3.47 9.50 1.36
CA SER A 44 -2.53 8.51 1.87
C SER A 44 -1.98 8.91 3.24
N ARG A 45 -1.56 10.18 3.36
CA ARG A 45 -0.97 10.75 4.57
C ARG A 45 -1.93 10.79 5.75
N ALA A 46 -3.24 10.80 5.53
CA ALA A 46 -4.24 10.75 6.60
C ALA A 46 -4.07 9.52 7.52
N TYR A 47 -3.43 8.45 7.04
CA TYR A 47 -3.13 7.23 7.80
C TYR A 47 -1.75 7.25 8.46
N TRP A 48 -0.98 8.32 8.29
CA TRP A 48 0.39 8.47 8.82
C TRP A 48 0.39 9.29 10.12
N THR A 49 -0.28 8.75 11.13
CA THR A 49 -0.58 9.44 12.40
C THR A 49 0.64 9.66 13.30
N ASN A 50 1.67 8.82 13.15
CA ASN A 50 2.90 8.89 13.97
C ASN A 50 4.05 9.61 13.24
N ALA A 51 5.06 10.03 14.00
CA ALA A 51 6.31 10.59 13.44
C ALA A 51 7.20 9.49 12.83
N ILE A 52 7.14 8.28 13.40
CA ILE A 52 7.77 7.07 12.86
C ILE A 52 6.63 6.18 12.38
N LEU A 53 6.60 5.91 11.07
CA LEU A 53 5.59 5.08 10.43
C LEU A 53 5.93 3.61 10.62
N ASP A 54 4.92 2.81 10.95
CA ASP A 54 5.01 1.36 11.01
C ASP A 54 4.39 0.71 9.75
N PRO A 55 4.51 -0.62 9.58
CA PRO A 55 3.95 -1.30 8.42
C PRO A 55 2.43 -1.13 8.27
N LYS A 56 1.70 -1.00 9.39
CA LYS A 56 0.24 -0.86 9.39
C LYS A 56 -0.19 0.49 8.84
N GLN A 57 0.47 1.58 9.24
CA GLN A 57 0.17 2.91 8.71
C GLN A 57 0.40 3.00 7.20
N LEU A 58 1.48 2.39 6.71
CA LEU A 58 1.79 2.32 5.28
C LEU A 58 0.77 1.44 4.53
N ALA A 59 0.47 0.24 5.04
CA ALA A 59 -0.53 -0.66 4.46
C ALA A 59 -1.92 -0.03 4.43
N ASN A 60 -2.35 0.61 5.52
CA ASN A 60 -3.63 1.30 5.62
C ASN A 60 -3.77 2.40 4.57
N SER A 61 -2.70 3.18 4.33
CA SER A 61 -2.71 4.21 3.29
C SER A 61 -2.93 3.60 1.90
N LYS A 62 -2.32 2.45 1.60
CA LYS A 62 -2.53 1.75 0.33
C LYS A 62 -3.95 1.18 0.20
N ILE A 63 -4.47 0.57 1.26
CA ILE A 63 -5.84 0.05 1.29
C ILE A 63 -6.84 1.17 1.05
N ALA A 64 -6.65 2.32 1.70
CA ALA A 64 -7.52 3.49 1.50
C ALA A 64 -7.53 3.94 0.04
N ARG A 65 -6.35 4.07 -0.57
CA ARG A 65 -6.22 4.41 -1.98
C ARG A 65 -6.90 3.40 -2.91
N GLN A 66 -6.79 2.10 -2.62
CA GLN A 66 -7.50 1.05 -3.38
C GLN A 66 -9.01 1.16 -3.23
N VAL A 67 -9.51 1.41 -2.02
CA VAL A 67 -10.95 1.58 -1.77
C VAL A 67 -11.49 2.80 -2.50
N THR A 68 -10.82 3.95 -2.39
CA THR A 68 -11.21 5.19 -3.09
C THR A 68 -11.17 5.00 -4.60
N SER A 69 -10.07 4.47 -5.12
CA SER A 69 -9.91 4.20 -6.55
C SER A 69 -11.03 3.28 -7.06
N ARG A 70 -11.27 2.13 -6.41
CA ARG A 70 -12.36 1.20 -6.77
C ARG A 70 -13.75 1.82 -6.67
N ALA A 71 -13.98 2.73 -5.72
CA ALA A 71 -15.29 3.34 -5.51
C ALA A 71 -15.64 4.38 -6.58
N PHE A 72 -14.65 5.12 -7.08
CA PHE A 72 -14.89 6.28 -7.94
C PHE A 72 -14.40 6.11 -9.38
N ASN A 73 -13.39 5.28 -9.63
CA ASN A 73 -12.86 5.00 -10.96
C ASN A 73 -13.68 3.89 -11.63
N PRO A 74 -14.53 4.19 -12.64
CA PRO A 74 -15.32 3.17 -13.33
C PRO A 74 -14.48 2.17 -14.12
N ASN A 75 -13.20 2.47 -14.37
CA ASN A 75 -12.25 1.60 -15.07
C ASN A 75 -11.20 1.01 -14.12
N TYR A 76 -11.46 0.97 -12.81
CA TYR A 76 -10.53 0.47 -11.80
C TYR A 76 -9.95 -0.88 -12.19
N THR A 77 -8.63 -0.92 -12.35
CA THR A 77 -7.86 -2.11 -12.70
C THR A 77 -6.72 -2.30 -11.72
N PHE A 78 -6.85 -3.33 -10.88
CA PHE A 78 -5.83 -3.69 -9.89
C PHE A 78 -5.70 -5.21 -9.83
N THR A 79 -4.71 -5.75 -10.55
CA THR A 79 -4.49 -7.19 -10.70
C THR A 79 -3.58 -7.72 -9.59
N ALA A 80 -3.50 -9.04 -9.42
CA ALA A 80 -2.57 -9.67 -8.48
C ALA A 80 -1.09 -9.31 -8.77
N SER A 81 -0.73 -9.11 -10.04
CA SER A 81 0.62 -8.64 -10.42
C SER A 81 0.87 -7.21 -9.97
N VAL A 82 -0.13 -6.33 -10.11
CA VAL A 82 -0.08 -4.94 -9.62
C VAL A 82 -0.03 -4.91 -8.10
N GLU A 83 -0.75 -5.80 -7.42
CA GLU A 83 -0.70 -5.91 -5.96
C GLU A 83 0.71 -6.23 -5.46
N ASN A 84 1.36 -7.27 -6.00
CA ASN A 84 2.73 -7.61 -5.64
C ASN A 84 3.71 -6.47 -5.90
N PHE A 85 3.57 -5.76 -7.03
CA PHE A 85 4.38 -4.60 -7.34
C PHE A 85 4.17 -3.48 -6.32
N SER A 86 2.90 -3.17 -6.02
CA SER A 86 2.55 -2.10 -5.10
C SER A 86 2.98 -2.37 -3.66
N LEU A 87 2.99 -3.62 -3.20
CA LEU A 87 3.58 -3.97 -1.90
C LEU A 87 5.06 -3.59 -1.83
N GLY A 88 5.80 -3.79 -2.92
CA GLY A 88 7.19 -3.36 -3.04
C GLY A 88 7.35 -1.84 -3.00
N GLU A 89 6.46 -1.09 -3.66
CA GLU A 89 6.45 0.38 -3.59
C GLU A 89 6.19 0.90 -2.17
N VAL A 90 5.25 0.29 -1.45
CA VAL A 90 4.89 0.64 -0.07
C VAL A 90 6.02 0.25 0.90
N ALA A 91 6.79 -0.80 0.60
CA ALA A 91 7.96 -1.22 1.36
C ALA A 91 9.21 -0.33 1.10
N ALA A 92 9.30 0.30 -0.07
CA ALA A 92 10.49 1.05 -0.50
C ALA A 92 10.93 2.15 0.50
N PRO A 93 10.02 2.95 1.12
CA PRO A 93 10.43 3.93 2.11
C PRO A 93 11.16 3.34 3.32
N ILE A 94 10.74 2.18 3.82
CA ILE A 94 11.45 1.47 4.90
C ILE A 94 12.82 1.00 4.42
N ILE A 95 12.88 0.43 3.21
CA ILE A 95 14.11 -0.12 2.62
C ILE A 95 15.15 0.98 2.40
N VAL A 96 14.74 2.16 1.93
CA VAL A 96 15.66 3.25 1.56
C VAL A 96 15.97 4.15 2.76
N PHE A 97 14.96 4.53 3.55
CA PHE A 97 15.05 5.58 4.56
C PHE A 97 14.92 5.07 6.01
N GLY A 98 14.45 3.84 6.21
CA GLY A 98 14.02 3.33 7.51
C GLY A 98 14.88 2.23 8.12
N ASP A 99 14.36 1.60 9.16
CA ASP A 99 14.88 0.39 9.78
C ASP A 99 14.15 -0.83 9.20
N MET A 100 14.87 -1.67 8.47
CA MET A 100 14.30 -2.86 7.80
C MET A 100 13.99 -4.01 8.76
N VAL A 101 14.61 -4.03 9.94
CA VAL A 101 14.35 -5.05 10.96
C VAL A 101 13.09 -4.68 11.74
N ALA A 102 12.97 -3.41 12.14
CA ALA A 102 11.79 -2.91 12.83
C ALA A 102 10.60 -2.68 11.88
N GLY A 103 10.84 -2.57 10.57
CA GLY A 103 9.81 -2.24 9.60
C GLY A 103 9.32 -0.80 9.71
N THR A 104 10.18 0.13 10.16
CA THR A 104 9.76 1.51 10.48
C THR A 104 10.51 2.55 9.66
N VAL A 105 9.91 3.72 9.45
CA VAL A 105 10.52 4.82 8.69
C VAL A 105 10.10 6.19 9.24
N GLN A 106 11.01 7.18 9.21
CA GLN A 106 10.67 8.55 9.59
C GLN A 106 9.70 9.16 8.58
N LYS A 107 8.56 9.67 9.05
CA LYS A 107 7.51 10.25 8.20
C LYS A 107 8.05 11.38 7.32
N ASP A 108 8.85 12.27 7.88
CA ASP A 108 9.37 13.45 7.17
C ASP A 108 10.25 13.06 5.97
N PHE A 109 10.99 11.93 6.06
CA PHE A 109 11.75 11.41 4.93
C PHE A 109 10.86 10.91 3.80
N VAL A 110 9.75 10.25 4.15
CA VAL A 110 8.76 9.78 3.18
C VAL A 110 8.07 10.97 2.51
N GLU A 111 7.57 11.92 3.30
CA GLU A 111 6.91 13.14 2.79
C GLU A 111 7.82 13.93 1.86
N TYR A 112 9.06 14.17 2.29
CA TYR A 112 10.05 14.86 1.48
C TYR A 112 10.31 14.15 0.15
N PHE A 113 10.49 12.83 0.18
CA PHE A 113 10.77 12.05 -1.03
C PHE A 113 9.62 12.16 -2.05
N PHE A 114 8.37 12.02 -1.61
CA PHE A 114 7.21 12.10 -2.51
C PHE A 114 7.01 13.51 -3.08
N GLN A 115 7.23 14.56 -2.28
CA GLN A 115 7.00 15.95 -2.69
C GLN A 115 8.12 16.52 -3.57
N ASN A 116 9.36 16.06 -3.37
CA ASN A 116 10.54 16.63 -4.03
C ASN A 116 11.16 15.68 -5.06
N GLU A 117 10.73 14.42 -5.10
CA GLU A 117 11.33 13.34 -5.91
C GLU A 117 12.86 13.27 -5.75
N ARG A 118 13.33 13.54 -4.52
CA ARG A 118 14.75 13.65 -4.14
C ARG A 118 14.99 12.98 -2.79
N LEU A 119 16.21 12.46 -2.63
CA LEU A 119 16.67 11.90 -1.36
C LEU A 119 16.71 12.99 -0.26
N PRO A 120 16.23 12.71 0.96
CA PRO A 120 16.09 13.70 2.04
C PRO A 120 17.42 14.01 2.77
N GLU A 121 18.51 14.23 2.02
CA GLU A 121 19.84 14.55 2.57
C GLU A 121 19.83 15.82 3.45
N GLU A 122 19.01 16.81 3.07
CA GLU A 122 18.82 18.06 3.83
C GLU A 122 18.13 17.84 5.19
N LEU A 123 17.42 16.72 5.34
CA LEU A 123 16.82 16.29 6.61
C LEU A 123 17.76 15.34 7.39
N GLY A 124 18.98 15.13 6.91
CA GLY A 124 19.99 14.28 7.55
C GLY A 124 19.95 12.82 7.12
N TRP A 125 19.20 12.46 6.07
CA TRP A 125 19.30 11.10 5.52
C TRP A 125 20.68 10.86 4.92
N THR A 126 21.21 9.67 5.16
CA THR A 126 22.45 9.19 4.54
C THR A 126 22.25 7.80 3.98
N LYS A 127 22.96 7.47 2.90
CA LYS A 127 22.99 6.12 2.34
C LYS A 127 23.37 5.09 3.41
N LYS A 128 22.68 3.95 3.42
CA LYS A 128 23.02 2.81 4.30
C LYS A 128 24.46 2.35 4.09
N ALA A 129 25.16 2.08 5.19
CA ALA A 129 26.53 1.55 5.14
C ALA A 129 26.56 0.11 4.62
N GLU A 130 25.56 -0.68 5.01
CA GLU A 130 25.40 -2.06 4.54
C GLU A 130 24.60 -2.10 3.24
N ALA A 131 24.93 -3.08 2.40
CA ALA A 131 24.21 -3.32 1.16
C ALA A 131 22.81 -3.89 1.45
N VAL A 132 21.79 -3.32 0.82
CA VAL A 132 20.43 -3.89 0.82
C VAL A 132 20.43 -5.17 0.01
N THR A 133 20.07 -6.29 0.63
CA THR A 133 19.98 -7.60 -0.03
C THR A 133 18.57 -7.89 -0.53
N LEU A 134 18.41 -8.88 -1.42
CA LEU A 134 17.10 -9.37 -1.84
C LEU A 134 16.28 -9.88 -0.63
N GLU A 135 16.94 -10.52 0.34
CA GLU A 135 16.29 -11.01 1.55
C GLU A 135 15.71 -9.86 2.37
N ASN A 136 16.43 -8.72 2.50
CA ASN A 136 15.89 -7.55 3.18
C ASN A 136 14.63 -7.03 2.47
N ILE A 137 14.66 -6.93 1.13
CA ILE A 137 13.52 -6.45 0.34
C ILE A 137 12.31 -7.36 0.54
N LEU A 138 12.49 -8.69 0.44
CA LEU A 138 11.43 -9.66 0.61
C LEU A 138 10.86 -9.65 2.04
N SER A 139 11.72 -9.50 3.05
CA SER A 139 11.31 -9.42 4.46
C SER A 139 10.40 -8.22 4.70
N VAL A 140 10.81 -7.01 4.27
CA VAL A 140 9.99 -5.80 4.46
C VAL A 140 8.70 -5.87 3.65
N THR A 141 8.76 -6.38 2.41
CA THR A 141 7.57 -6.57 1.57
C THR A 141 6.57 -7.51 2.22
N LYS A 142 7.05 -8.59 2.85
CA LYS A 142 6.22 -9.52 3.63
C LYS A 142 5.60 -8.83 4.84
N MET A 143 6.34 -7.99 5.58
CA MET A 143 5.77 -7.22 6.70
C MET A 143 4.61 -6.32 6.25
N ILE A 144 4.77 -5.61 5.12
CA ILE A 144 3.69 -4.80 4.53
C ILE A 144 2.51 -5.68 4.13
N GLY A 145 2.77 -6.79 3.42
CA GLY A 145 1.74 -7.72 2.97
C GLY A 145 0.94 -8.34 4.13
N GLU A 146 1.60 -8.68 5.24
CA GLU A 146 0.91 -9.15 6.46
C GLU A 146 0.07 -8.03 7.10
N ALA A 147 0.57 -6.79 7.07
CA ALA A 147 -0.10 -5.62 7.62
C ALA A 147 -1.33 -5.17 6.82
N THR A 148 -1.55 -5.69 5.60
CA THR A 148 -2.80 -5.43 4.86
C THR A 148 -3.99 -6.23 5.40
N SER A 149 -3.75 -7.30 6.16
CA SER A 149 -4.81 -8.07 6.78
C SER A 149 -5.51 -7.25 7.86
N LEU A 150 -6.80 -7.03 7.69
CA LEU A 150 -7.65 -6.33 8.66
C LEU A 150 -8.27 -7.29 9.70
N ILE A 151 -7.98 -8.59 9.61
CA ILE A 151 -8.51 -9.61 10.52
C ILE A 151 -7.68 -9.61 11.80
N THR A 152 -8.34 -9.43 12.95
CA THR A 152 -7.71 -9.53 14.27
C THR A 152 -8.03 -10.87 14.93
N GLY A 153 -7.01 -11.58 15.42
CA GLY A 153 -7.17 -12.82 16.19
C GLY A 153 -7.37 -14.06 15.31
N GLY A 154 -6.27 -14.72 14.95
CA GLY A 154 -6.32 -16.01 14.27
C GLY A 154 -5.04 -16.82 14.47
N ALA A 155 -5.04 -17.69 15.48
CA ALA A 155 -4.49 -19.03 15.26
C ALA A 155 -5.48 -19.76 14.33
N GLU A 156 -4.94 -20.53 13.38
CA GLU A 156 -5.61 -21.35 12.36
C GLU A 156 -7.13 -21.47 12.44
N ALA A 157 -7.82 -21.09 11.36
CA ALA A 157 -9.23 -21.36 11.19
C ALA A 157 -9.53 -22.84 11.52
N ALA A 158 -10.25 -23.08 12.63
CA ALA A 158 -10.88 -24.38 12.85
C ALA A 158 -11.74 -24.69 11.61
N PRO A 159 -11.70 -25.92 11.07
CA PRO A 159 -12.48 -26.24 9.89
C PRO A 159 -13.94 -25.98 10.21
N HIS A 160 -14.55 -25.02 9.53
CA HIS A 160 -15.99 -24.82 9.53
C HIS A 160 -16.60 -26.13 9.02
N LYS A 161 -16.97 -27.04 9.93
CA LYS A 161 -17.91 -28.11 9.62
C LYS A 161 -19.22 -27.41 9.29
N LEU A 162 -19.55 -27.34 8.01
CA LEU A 162 -20.89 -27.01 7.54
C LEU A 162 -21.84 -28.03 8.18
N LYS A 163 -22.40 -27.69 9.34
CA LYS A 163 -23.62 -28.32 9.83
C LYS A 163 -24.75 -27.59 9.11
N MET A 164 -25.18 -28.12 7.97
CA MET A 164 -26.54 -27.85 7.50
C MET A 164 -27.49 -28.23 8.64
N ARG A 165 -28.07 -27.23 9.30
CA ARG A 165 -29.18 -27.42 10.24
C ARG A 165 -30.37 -26.67 9.68
N ASP A 166 -31.28 -27.46 9.14
CA ASP A 166 -32.73 -27.30 9.16
C ASP A 166 -33.29 -25.95 8.69
N LEU A 167 -33.52 -25.90 7.38
CA LEU A 167 -34.39 -24.92 6.74
C LEU A 167 -35.84 -25.21 7.13
N HIS A 168 -36.27 -24.73 8.30
CA HIS A 168 -37.69 -24.64 8.65
C HIS A 168 -38.10 -23.17 8.73
N MET A 169 -38.36 -22.58 7.56
CA MET A 169 -39.16 -21.35 7.45
C MET A 169 -40.54 -21.75 6.95
N GLY A 170 -41.53 -21.61 7.83
CA GLY A 170 -42.91 -22.03 7.62
C GLY A 170 -43.61 -21.28 6.50
N LEU A 171 -44.30 -22.03 5.64
CA LEU A 171 -45.35 -21.49 4.79
C LEU A 171 -46.55 -21.16 5.68
N GLY A 172 -46.73 -19.86 5.98
CA GLY A 172 -47.94 -19.35 6.61
C GLY A 172 -49.14 -19.50 5.66
N LEU A 173 -50.20 -20.11 6.18
CA LEU A 173 -51.53 -20.10 5.58
C LEU A 173 -51.99 -18.66 5.30
N LEU A 174 -52.47 -18.41 4.08
CA LEU A 174 -53.45 -17.35 3.81
C LEU A 174 -54.61 -17.98 3.04
N GLY A 175 -55.69 -18.24 3.77
CA GLY A 175 -56.98 -18.56 3.19
C GLY A 175 -57.64 -17.30 2.62
N VAL A 176 -58.34 -17.46 1.50
CA VAL A 176 -59.42 -16.55 1.09
C VAL A 176 -60.54 -17.41 0.52
N GLN A 177 -61.65 -17.45 1.26
CA GLN A 177 -62.98 -17.79 0.72
C GLN A 177 -63.61 -16.53 0.14
N LYS A 178 -64.08 -16.60 -1.10
CA LYS A 178 -65.44 -16.22 -1.51
C LYS A 178 -65.76 -16.84 -2.85
#